data_AF-A0A9P1BVI8-F1
#
_entry.id   AF-A0A9P1BVI8-F1
#
_cell.length_a   1.000
_cell.length_b   1.000
_cell.length_c   1.000
_cell.angle_alpha   90.00
_cell.angle_beta   90.00
_cell.angle_gamma   90.00
#
_symmetry.space_group_name_H-M   'P 1'
#
loop_
_entity.id
_entity.type
_entity.pdbx_description
1 polymer ?
#
loop_
_entity_poly.entity_id
_entity_poly.type
_entity_poly.pdbx_seq_one_letter_code
_entity_poly.pdbx_strand_id
1 'polypeptide(L)'
;MLLAARRVSAFRRRALFRQTRSAGTSSDRFVYIARERLEELLDAEVGYLSKVPIHPFTLQEVLGLGSAESLAACILNDVPKRFAVRIRMIESLGGWDHIEELNKLHSRMKTWYRRLRLIDPQNVDLQHLTETTRAIRQEGSSTVGLVALGIYKLQRANGQYTDDDLNHFLDGFLLSRIGSNMLLDQYYARAPKEAGGLARKTGIISPRCDAVALCKQAAAYASRIC
;
A
#
# COMPACT_ATOMS: atom_id res chain seq x y z
N MET A 1 16.75 34.79 32.85
CA MET A 1 15.30 35.05 32.97
C MET A 1 14.85 35.76 31.69
N LEU A 2 13.71 35.34 31.13
CA LEU A 2 13.06 35.75 29.86
C LEU A 2 13.39 34.94 28.58
N LEU A 3 12.47 34.01 28.34
CA LEU A 3 12.17 33.28 27.12
C LEU A 3 11.65 34.22 26.02
N ALA A 4 12.03 33.96 24.76
CA ALA A 4 11.30 34.41 23.58
C ALA A 4 10.80 33.18 22.80
N ALA A 5 9.51 32.88 22.95
CA ALA A 5 8.83 31.80 22.24
C ALA A 5 8.40 32.27 20.84
N ARG A 6 8.90 31.60 19.80
CA ARG A 6 8.42 31.74 18.41
C ARG A 6 7.16 30.88 18.22
N ARG A 7 6.05 31.53 17.82
CA ARG A 7 4.81 30.86 17.37
C ARG A 7 5.04 30.24 15.99
N VAL A 8 4.81 28.93 15.88
CA VAL A 8 4.73 28.21 14.60
C VAL A 8 3.26 28.08 14.22
N SER A 9 2.86 28.70 13.11
CA SER A 9 1.54 28.58 12.51
C SER A 9 1.41 27.24 11.77
N ALA A 10 0.49 26.39 12.23
CA ALA A 10 0.21 25.09 11.62
C ALA A 10 -0.80 25.23 10.48
N PHE A 11 -0.33 25.09 9.24
CA PHE A 11 -1.15 25.05 8.03
C PHE A 11 -1.74 23.63 7.86
N ARG A 12 -3.01 23.42 8.25
CA ARG A 12 -3.71 22.12 8.13
C ARG A 12 -4.31 21.94 6.73
N ARG A 13 -3.81 20.99 5.94
CA ARG A 13 -4.44 20.53 4.68
C ARG A 13 -5.55 19.51 4.97
N ARG A 14 -6.72 19.69 4.36
CA ARG A 14 -7.95 18.88 4.49
C ARG A 14 -8.14 18.00 3.24
N ALA A 15 -8.78 16.84 3.36
CA ALA A 15 -9.13 15.95 2.25
C ALA A 15 -10.67 15.77 2.17
N LEU A 16 -11.21 15.61 0.96
CA LEU A 16 -12.64 15.63 0.62
C LEU A 16 -13.07 14.32 -0.04
N PHE A 17 -14.31 13.88 0.21
CA PHE A 17 -14.88 12.69 -0.42
C PHE A 17 -16.41 12.81 -0.63
N ARG A 18 -16.94 12.28 -1.75
CA ARG A 18 -18.33 12.42 -2.23
C ARG A 18 -19.01 11.05 -2.39
N GLN A 19 -20.30 10.96 -2.09
CA GLN A 19 -21.13 9.77 -2.40
C GLN A 19 -22.46 10.20 -3.02
N THR A 20 -22.98 9.43 -3.98
CA THR A 20 -24.11 9.77 -4.85
C THR A 20 -25.40 9.05 -4.46
N ARG A 21 -26.55 9.77 -4.48
CA ARG A 21 -27.80 9.35 -5.14
C ARG A 21 -28.88 10.46 -5.25
N SER A 22 -29.45 10.50 -6.47
CA SER A 22 -30.69 11.07 -7.04
C SER A 22 -31.11 12.55 -6.88
N ALA A 23 -31.16 13.20 -8.05
CA ALA A 23 -32.20 14.11 -8.57
C ALA A 23 -32.70 15.23 -7.65
N GLY A 24 -31.93 16.31 -7.62
CA GLY A 24 -32.34 17.61 -7.11
C GLY A 24 -31.12 18.52 -7.05
N THR A 25 -31.06 19.53 -7.92
CA THR A 25 -30.14 20.69 -7.89
C THR A 25 -28.88 20.51 -7.02
N SER A 26 -27.81 20.04 -7.66
CA SER A 26 -26.52 19.65 -7.06
C SER A 26 -25.83 20.79 -6.31
N SER A 27 -26.28 21.08 -5.09
CA SER A 27 -25.41 21.59 -4.03
C SER A 27 -24.58 20.40 -3.55
N ASP A 28 -23.28 20.43 -3.79
CA ASP A 28 -22.33 19.46 -3.23
C ASP A 28 -22.47 19.48 -1.70
N ARG A 29 -23.18 18.49 -1.15
CA ARG A 29 -23.29 18.30 0.30
C ARG A 29 -21.97 17.78 0.83
N PHE A 30 -21.10 18.71 1.18
CA PHE A 30 -19.91 18.39 1.96
C PHE A 30 -20.33 17.98 3.38
N VAL A 31 -20.02 16.73 3.74
CA VAL A 31 -20.18 16.24 5.12
C VAL A 31 -18.86 16.45 5.85
N TYR A 32 -18.88 17.30 6.87
CA TYR A 32 -17.72 17.52 7.73
C TYR A 32 -17.65 16.43 8.80
N ILE A 33 -16.58 15.64 8.77
CA ILE A 33 -16.31 14.59 9.76
C ILE A 33 -15.11 15.01 10.59
N ALA A 34 -15.23 14.91 11.92
CA ALA A 34 -14.10 15.13 12.84
C ALA A 34 -12.97 14.14 12.52
N ARG A 35 -11.72 14.55 12.74
CA ARG A 35 -10.55 13.71 12.38
C ARG A 35 -10.59 12.39 13.13
N GLU A 36 -10.90 12.44 14.42
CA GLU A 36 -10.98 11.30 15.32
C GLU A 36 -12.01 10.30 14.80
N ARG A 37 -13.18 10.80 14.38
CA ARG A 37 -14.24 9.97 13.80
C ARG A 37 -13.82 9.36 12.46
N LEU A 38 -13.05 10.07 11.65
CA LEU A 38 -12.51 9.50 10.41
C LEU A 38 -11.53 8.36 10.71
N GLU A 39 -10.65 8.49 11.70
CA GLU A 39 -9.75 7.39 12.09
C GLU A 39 -10.55 6.17 12.56
N GLU A 40 -11.58 6.36 13.40
CA GLU A 40 -12.46 5.27 13.85
C GLU A 40 -13.15 4.55 12.68
N LEU A 41 -13.62 5.30 11.68
CA LEU A 41 -14.25 4.73 10.48
C LEU A 41 -13.24 3.93 9.65
N LEU A 42 -12.03 4.46 9.46
CA LEU A 42 -10.97 3.76 8.74
C LEU A 42 -10.54 2.48 9.46
N ASP A 43 -10.47 2.50 10.78
CA ASP A 43 -10.10 1.33 11.59
C ASP A 43 -11.20 0.25 11.55
N ALA A 44 -12.47 0.66 11.62
CA ALA A 44 -13.59 -0.25 11.40
C ALA A 44 -13.56 -0.85 9.98
N GLU A 45 -13.24 -0.04 8.98
CA GLU A 45 -13.14 -0.46 7.59
C GLU A 45 -11.99 -1.44 7.36
N VAL A 46 -10.82 -1.25 7.98
CA VAL A 46 -9.72 -2.23 7.98
C VAL A 46 -10.21 -3.57 8.54
N GLY A 47 -10.97 -3.54 9.64
CA GLY A 47 -11.57 -4.73 10.23
C GLY A 47 -12.54 -5.47 9.31
N TYR A 48 -13.26 -4.74 8.45
CA TYR A 48 -14.15 -5.31 7.43
C TYR A 48 -13.37 -5.81 6.20
N LEU A 49 -12.55 -4.96 5.58
CA LEU A 49 -11.85 -5.26 4.32
C LEU A 49 -10.79 -6.36 4.45
N SER A 50 -10.24 -6.58 5.63
CA SER A 50 -9.36 -7.72 5.91
C SER A 50 -10.05 -9.08 5.76
N LYS A 51 -11.39 -9.11 5.78
CA LYS A 51 -12.21 -10.32 5.60
C LYS A 51 -12.81 -10.42 4.20
N VAL A 52 -12.74 -9.34 3.41
CA VAL A 52 -13.27 -9.33 2.05
C VAL A 52 -12.32 -10.11 1.14
N PRO A 53 -12.82 -11.06 0.34
CA PRO A 53 -11.98 -11.80 -0.60
C PRO A 53 -11.21 -10.87 -1.53
N ILE A 54 -9.90 -11.13 -1.65
CA ILE A 54 -9.02 -10.40 -2.55
C ILE A 54 -9.06 -11.10 -3.90
N HIS A 55 -9.31 -10.34 -4.96
CA HIS A 55 -9.29 -10.89 -6.32
C HIS A 55 -7.85 -11.28 -6.71
N PRO A 56 -7.60 -12.56 -7.08
CA PRO A 56 -6.34 -12.95 -7.68
C PRO A 56 -6.31 -12.50 -9.13
N PHE A 57 -5.25 -11.79 -9.52
CA PHE A 57 -5.06 -11.34 -10.90
C PHE A 57 -4.12 -12.28 -11.64
N THR A 58 -4.55 -12.75 -12.80
CA THR A 58 -3.68 -13.39 -13.78
C THR A 58 -2.86 -12.33 -14.54
N LEU A 59 -1.70 -12.72 -15.08
CA LEU A 59 -0.90 -11.81 -15.92
C LEU A 59 -1.66 -11.35 -17.17
N GLN A 60 -2.54 -12.20 -17.71
CA GLN A 60 -3.36 -11.88 -18.87
C GLN A 60 -4.38 -10.79 -18.54
N GLU A 61 -5.06 -10.87 -17.39
CA GLU A 61 -5.97 -9.81 -16.94
C GLU A 61 -5.22 -8.48 -16.77
N VAL A 62 -4.06 -8.50 -16.11
CA VAL A 62 -3.26 -7.28 -15.88
C VAL A 62 -2.78 -6.66 -17.19
N LEU A 63 -2.38 -7.47 -18.18
CA LEU A 63 -2.02 -6.99 -19.52
C LEU A 63 -3.24 -6.48 -20.31
N GLY A 64 -4.41 -7.07 -20.08
CA GLY A 64 -5.68 -6.66 -20.65
C GLY A 64 -6.17 -5.30 -20.16
N LEU A 65 -5.67 -4.82 -19.00
CA LEU A 65 -5.91 -3.47 -18.51
C LEU A 65 -5.14 -2.45 -19.36
N GLY A 66 -5.76 -2.08 -20.48
CA GLY A 66 -5.19 -1.25 -21.54
C GLY A 66 -5.04 0.23 -21.22
N SER A 67 -5.58 0.72 -20.09
CA SER A 67 -5.55 2.12 -19.70
C SER A 67 -5.06 2.32 -18.25
N ALA A 68 -4.56 3.53 -17.95
CA ALA A 68 -4.10 3.86 -16.60
C ALA A 68 -5.28 3.96 -15.61
N GLU A 69 -6.45 4.37 -16.08
CA GLU A 69 -7.70 4.48 -15.32
C GLU A 69 -8.22 3.10 -14.92
N SER A 70 -8.13 2.12 -15.81
CA SER A 70 -8.53 0.74 -15.51
C SER A 70 -7.65 0.15 -14.41
N LEU A 71 -6.32 0.39 -14.47
CA LEU A 71 -5.39 0.00 -13.42
C LEU A 71 -5.60 0.78 -12.11
N ALA A 72 -5.95 2.06 -12.20
CA ALA A 72 -6.27 2.89 -11.05
C ALA A 72 -7.48 2.34 -10.28
N ALA A 73 -8.55 1.96 -10.99
CA ALA A 73 -9.72 1.33 -10.39
C ALA A 73 -9.36 0.03 -9.65
N CYS A 74 -8.53 -0.82 -10.26
CA CYS A 74 -8.03 -2.04 -9.61
C CYS A 74 -7.22 -1.74 -8.35
N ILE A 75 -6.32 -0.75 -8.39
CA ILE A 75 -5.53 -0.37 -7.21
C ILE A 75 -6.41 0.13 -6.09
N LEU A 76 -7.32 1.06 -6.37
CA LEU A 76 -8.19 1.66 -5.36
C LEU A 76 -9.17 0.65 -4.74
N ASN A 77 -9.48 -0.43 -5.46
CA ASN A 77 -10.31 -1.52 -4.97
C ASN A 77 -9.51 -2.57 -4.17
N ASP A 78 -8.42 -3.11 -4.73
CA ASP A 78 -7.79 -4.32 -4.20
C ASP A 78 -6.54 -4.07 -3.34
N VAL A 79 -5.81 -2.98 -3.56
CA VAL A 79 -4.63 -2.68 -2.73
C VAL A 79 -5.01 -2.34 -1.28
N PRO A 80 -6.08 -1.56 -1.00
CA PRO A 80 -6.53 -1.34 0.37
C PRO A 80 -6.91 -2.63 1.12
N LYS A 81 -7.54 -3.61 0.45
CA LYS A 81 -7.83 -4.92 1.06
C LYS A 81 -6.54 -5.64 1.46
N ARG A 82 -5.54 -5.65 0.57
CA ARG A 82 -4.20 -6.23 0.85
C ARG A 82 -3.45 -5.49 1.96
N PHE A 83 -3.67 -4.19 2.14
CA PHE A 83 -3.17 -3.48 3.32
C PHE A 83 -3.93 -3.86 4.58
N ALA A 84 -5.26 -3.91 4.53
CA ALA A 84 -6.09 -4.28 5.67
C ALA A 84 -5.74 -5.68 6.21
N VAL A 85 -5.55 -6.67 5.32
CA VAL A 85 -5.08 -8.00 5.71
C VAL A 85 -3.75 -7.92 6.44
N ARG A 86 -2.74 -7.24 5.88
CA ARG A 86 -1.41 -7.15 6.52
C ARG A 86 -1.43 -6.38 7.84
N ILE A 87 -2.26 -5.35 7.97
CA ILE A 87 -2.49 -4.65 9.25
C ILE A 87 -3.00 -5.65 10.29
N ARG A 88 -4.02 -6.44 9.94
CA ARG A 88 -4.57 -7.48 10.84
C ARG A 88 -3.57 -8.59 11.16
N MET A 89 -2.75 -9.00 10.20
CA MET A 89 -1.70 -9.98 10.44
C MET A 89 -0.71 -9.48 11.50
N ILE A 90 -0.27 -8.21 11.40
CA ILE A 90 0.59 -7.63 12.44
C ILE A 90 -0.14 -7.59 13.79
N GLU A 91 -1.40 -7.16 13.80
CA GLU A 91 -2.21 -7.09 15.03
C GLU A 91 -2.48 -8.46 15.68
N SER A 92 -2.39 -9.55 14.92
CA SER A 92 -2.52 -10.92 15.46
C SER A 92 -1.28 -11.43 16.19
N LEU A 93 -0.15 -10.73 16.10
CA LEU A 93 1.08 -11.10 16.79
C LEU A 93 1.07 -10.51 18.22
N GLY A 94 0.85 -11.33 19.25
CA GLY A 94 0.92 -10.92 20.65
C GLY A 94 2.23 -10.21 20.99
N GLY A 95 2.13 -8.99 21.52
CA GLY A 95 3.28 -8.15 21.87
C GLY A 95 3.90 -7.35 20.71
N TRP A 96 3.30 -7.35 19.51
CA TRP A 96 3.80 -6.60 18.36
C TRP A 96 3.98 -5.10 18.65
N ASP A 97 3.11 -4.55 19.48
CA ASP A 97 3.02 -3.15 19.91
C ASP A 97 4.15 -2.75 20.87
N HIS A 98 4.95 -3.70 21.35
CA HIS A 98 6.17 -3.44 22.12
C HIS A 98 7.43 -3.50 21.25
N ILE A 99 7.32 -4.02 20.02
CA ILE A 99 8.42 -4.12 19.07
C ILE A 99 8.40 -2.89 18.16
N GLU A 100 9.42 -2.04 18.26
CA GLU A 100 9.50 -0.77 17.54
C GLU A 100 9.34 -0.93 16.02
N GLU A 101 9.98 -1.95 15.43
CA GLU A 101 9.92 -2.22 13.99
C GLU A 101 8.51 -2.60 13.52
N LEU A 102 7.78 -3.42 14.28
CA LEU A 102 6.42 -3.83 13.96
C LEU A 102 5.44 -2.66 14.12
N ASN A 103 5.63 -1.82 15.14
CA ASN A 103 4.88 -0.57 15.29
C ASN A 103 5.07 0.40 14.12
N LYS A 104 6.32 0.62 13.71
CA LYS A 104 6.64 1.46 12.55
C LYS A 104 5.99 0.92 11.29
N LEU A 105 6.05 -0.40 11.11
CA LEU A 105 5.46 -1.08 9.96
C LEU A 105 3.92 -0.94 9.95
N HIS A 106 3.27 -1.19 11.08
CA HIS A 106 1.82 -1.04 11.25
C HIS A 106 1.35 0.39 10.97
N SER A 107 1.99 1.38 11.60
CA SER A 107 1.70 2.81 11.40
C SER A 107 1.84 3.23 9.94
N ARG A 108 2.88 2.71 9.26
CA ARG A 108 3.12 2.97 7.84
C ARG A 108 2.02 2.37 6.96
N MET A 109 1.60 1.13 7.25
CA MET A 109 0.49 0.51 6.51
C MET A 109 -0.83 1.25 6.70
N LYS A 110 -1.17 1.67 7.93
CA LYS A 110 -2.37 2.50 8.18
C LYS A 110 -2.31 3.81 7.41
N THR A 111 -1.14 4.44 7.34
CA THR A 111 -0.92 5.66 6.56
C THR A 111 -1.16 5.43 5.06
N TRP A 112 -0.59 4.36 4.49
CA TRP A 112 -0.79 4.04 3.07
C TRP A 112 -2.23 3.65 2.74
N TYR A 113 -2.86 2.85 3.61
CA TYR A 113 -4.27 2.49 3.52
C TYR A 113 -5.13 3.76 3.44
N ARG A 114 -4.96 4.66 4.41
CA ARG A 114 -5.66 5.94 4.45
C ARG A 114 -5.44 6.77 3.18
N ARG A 115 -4.19 6.91 2.72
CA ARG A 115 -3.89 7.69 1.51
C ARG A 115 -4.66 7.18 0.30
N LEU A 116 -4.73 5.86 0.10
CA LEU A 116 -5.49 5.28 -1.01
C LEU A 116 -7.01 5.39 -0.81
N ARG A 117 -7.51 5.14 0.41
CA ARG A 117 -8.95 5.24 0.71
C ARG A 117 -9.51 6.65 0.60
N LEU A 118 -8.66 7.67 0.69
CA LEU A 118 -9.02 9.08 0.54
C LEU A 118 -8.92 9.62 -0.90
N ILE A 119 -8.68 8.75 -1.89
CA ILE A 119 -8.84 9.06 -3.32
C ILE A 119 -10.23 8.66 -3.82
N ASP A 120 -10.99 9.59 -4.40
CA ASP A 120 -12.31 9.34 -5.00
C ASP A 120 -12.21 8.40 -6.22
N PRO A 121 -12.77 7.17 -6.15
CA PRO A 121 -12.71 6.23 -7.27
C PRO A 121 -13.59 6.64 -8.45
N GLN A 122 -14.56 7.54 -8.27
CA GLN A 122 -15.43 8.00 -9.37
C GLN A 122 -14.82 9.14 -10.17
N ASN A 123 -13.93 9.92 -9.56
CA ASN A 123 -13.26 11.07 -10.17
C ASN A 123 -11.77 11.02 -9.84
N VAL A 124 -11.10 9.97 -10.33
CA VAL A 124 -9.69 9.73 -9.99
C VAL A 124 -8.81 10.81 -10.63
N ASP A 125 -8.18 11.62 -9.78
CA ASP A 125 -7.03 12.41 -10.16
C ASP A 125 -5.80 11.50 -10.32
N LEU A 126 -5.43 11.21 -11.57
CA LEU A 126 -4.30 10.34 -11.89
C LEU A 126 -2.96 10.91 -11.40
N GLN A 127 -2.80 12.22 -11.33
CA GLN A 127 -1.57 12.82 -10.81
C GLN A 127 -1.47 12.52 -9.31
N HIS A 128 -2.54 12.79 -8.56
CA HIS A 128 -2.55 12.51 -7.12
C HIS A 128 -2.36 11.02 -6.80
N LEU A 129 -2.99 10.13 -7.58
CA LEU A 129 -2.81 8.68 -7.42
C LEU A 129 -1.38 8.24 -7.77
N THR A 130 -0.77 8.81 -8.81
CA THR A 130 0.60 8.50 -9.21
C THR A 130 1.61 8.97 -8.16
N GLU A 131 1.44 10.16 -7.60
CA GLU A 131 2.24 10.67 -6.48
C GLU A 131 2.09 9.79 -5.24
N THR A 132 0.85 9.42 -4.89
CA THR A 132 0.56 8.52 -3.77
C THR A 132 1.23 7.16 -3.96
N THR A 133 1.12 6.59 -5.16
CA THR A 133 1.75 5.32 -5.52
C THR A 133 3.27 5.41 -5.42
N ARG A 134 3.88 6.48 -5.95
CA ARG A 134 5.33 6.71 -5.85
C ARG A 134 5.79 6.77 -4.40
N ALA A 135 5.08 7.51 -3.55
CA ALA A 135 5.41 7.65 -2.14
C ALA A 135 5.33 6.29 -1.42
N ILE A 136 4.26 5.52 -1.62
CA ILE A 136 4.11 4.17 -1.06
C ILE A 136 5.30 3.27 -1.47
N ARG A 137 5.69 3.29 -2.73
CA ARG A 137 6.81 2.48 -3.25
C ARG A 137 8.15 2.86 -2.61
N GLN A 138 8.42 4.17 -2.52
CA GLN A 138 9.67 4.68 -1.93
C GLN A 138 9.75 4.35 -0.43
N GLU A 139 8.68 4.66 0.31
CA GLU A 139 8.58 4.35 1.74
C GLU A 139 8.58 2.83 2.00
N GLY A 140 8.10 2.02 1.05
CA GLY A 140 8.00 0.57 1.15
C GLY A 140 9.28 -0.20 0.88
N SER A 141 10.36 0.48 0.47
CA SER A 141 11.67 -0.13 0.22
C SER A 141 12.25 -0.84 1.44
N SER A 142 12.05 -0.29 2.64
CA SER A 142 12.56 -0.83 3.91
C SER A 142 11.62 -1.84 4.60
N THR A 143 10.44 -2.14 4.02
CA THR A 143 9.45 -3.02 4.66
C THR A 143 9.97 -4.42 4.97
N VAL A 144 10.78 -5.02 4.08
CA VAL A 144 11.32 -6.37 4.29
C VAL A 144 12.28 -6.39 5.49
N GLY A 145 13.18 -5.39 5.58
CA GLY A 145 14.08 -5.26 6.71
C GLY A 145 13.33 -5.03 8.04
N LEU A 146 12.28 -4.19 8.03
CA LEU A 146 11.47 -3.95 9.21
C LEU A 146 10.75 -5.21 9.69
N VAL A 147 10.10 -5.96 8.79
CA VAL A 147 9.37 -7.17 9.21
C VAL A 147 10.33 -8.26 9.68
N ALA A 148 11.47 -8.47 9.00
CA ALA A 148 12.45 -9.47 9.41
C ALA A 148 13.05 -9.15 10.80
N LEU A 149 13.48 -7.90 11.02
CA LEU A 149 14.02 -7.47 12.31
C LEU A 149 12.95 -7.49 13.41
N GLY A 150 11.72 -7.09 13.09
CA GLY A 150 10.60 -7.12 14.02
C GLY A 150 10.26 -8.53 14.48
N ILE A 151 10.18 -9.48 13.55
CA ILE A 151 9.92 -10.90 13.86
C ILE A 151 11.06 -11.51 14.66
N TYR A 152 12.31 -11.22 14.30
CA TYR A 152 13.47 -11.65 15.09
C TYR A 152 13.41 -11.16 16.54
N LYS A 153 13.09 -9.88 16.77
CA LYS A 153 12.96 -9.33 18.12
C LYS A 153 11.77 -9.93 18.87
N LEU A 154 10.64 -10.11 18.19
CA LEU A 154 9.43 -10.71 18.76
C LEU A 154 9.70 -12.13 19.27
N GLN A 155 10.39 -12.95 18.46
CA GLN A 155 10.75 -14.31 18.82
C GLN A 155 11.58 -14.36 20.12
N ARG A 156 12.55 -13.46 20.27
CA ARG A 156 13.41 -13.39 21.48
C ARG A 156 12.70 -12.82 22.70
N ALA A 157 11.72 -11.95 22.50
CA ALA A 157 11.02 -11.29 23.60
C ALA A 157 9.96 -12.18 24.26
N ASN A 158 9.18 -12.90 23.46
CA ASN A 158 8.00 -13.61 23.97
C ASN A 158 8.16 -15.13 24.05
N GLY A 159 9.06 -15.76 23.27
CA GLY A 159 9.21 -17.23 23.23
C GLY A 159 7.93 -18.02 22.91
N GLN A 160 6.83 -17.33 22.60
CA GLN A 160 5.49 -17.88 22.38
C GLN A 160 5.30 -18.41 20.96
N TYR A 161 6.09 -17.94 20.01
CA TYR A 161 5.98 -18.30 18.60
C TYR A 161 7.04 -19.33 18.23
N THR A 162 6.60 -20.41 17.59
CA THR A 162 7.50 -21.36 16.95
C THR A 162 8.04 -20.79 15.65
N ASP A 163 9.13 -21.39 15.13
CA ASP A 163 9.64 -21.01 13.81
C ASP A 163 8.58 -21.20 12.72
N ASP A 164 7.75 -22.25 12.82
CA ASP A 164 6.68 -22.54 11.87
C ASP A 164 5.58 -21.46 11.87
N ASP A 165 5.18 -20.96 13.05
CA ASP A 165 4.21 -19.87 13.16
C ASP A 165 4.72 -18.60 12.46
N LEU A 166 5.99 -18.26 12.70
CA LEU A 166 6.63 -17.07 12.15
C LEU A 166 6.87 -17.20 10.64
N ASN A 167 7.24 -18.39 10.17
CA ASN A 167 7.36 -18.69 8.75
C ASN A 167 6.01 -18.53 8.04
N HIS A 168 4.95 -19.11 8.60
CA HIS A 168 3.60 -18.97 8.04
C HIS A 168 3.15 -17.50 7.97
N PHE A 169 3.41 -16.73 9.04
CA PHE A 169 3.17 -15.29 9.05
C PHE A 169 3.95 -14.58 7.94
N LEU A 170 5.26 -14.84 7.82
CA LEU A 170 6.14 -14.19 6.85
C LEU A 170 5.73 -14.51 5.41
N ASP A 171 5.37 -15.76 5.13
CA ASP A 171 4.89 -16.18 3.81
C ASP A 171 3.63 -15.41 3.41
N GLY A 172 2.61 -15.40 4.27
CA GLY A 172 1.38 -14.65 4.00
C GLY A 172 1.63 -13.15 3.84
N PHE A 173 2.48 -12.58 4.70
CA PHE A 173 2.77 -11.16 4.71
C PHE A 173 3.53 -10.73 3.44
N LEU A 174 4.59 -11.45 3.09
CA LEU A 174 5.44 -11.16 1.93
C LEU A 174 4.70 -11.45 0.63
N LEU A 175 3.91 -12.52 0.55
CA LEU A 175 3.09 -12.82 -0.62
C LEU A 175 2.04 -11.73 -0.85
N SER A 176 1.34 -11.28 0.21
CA SER A 176 0.41 -10.16 0.12
C SER A 176 1.11 -8.87 -0.33
N ARG A 177 2.37 -8.63 0.11
CA ARG A 177 3.17 -7.49 -0.32
C ARG A 177 3.54 -7.55 -1.79
N ILE A 178 4.00 -8.71 -2.28
CA ILE A 178 4.32 -8.91 -3.70
C ILE A 178 3.10 -8.59 -4.55
N GLY A 179 1.92 -9.11 -4.18
CA GLY A 179 0.67 -8.83 -4.90
C GLY A 179 0.29 -7.35 -4.94
N SER A 180 0.42 -6.62 -3.82
CA SER A 180 0.16 -5.16 -3.83
C SER A 180 1.20 -4.39 -4.65
N ASN A 181 2.48 -4.77 -4.54
CA ASN A 181 3.55 -4.09 -5.26
C ASN A 181 3.42 -4.31 -6.75
N MET A 182 3.08 -5.52 -7.20
CA MET A 182 2.83 -5.81 -8.61
C MET A 182 1.80 -4.85 -9.22
N LEU A 183 0.66 -4.64 -8.56
CA LEU A 183 -0.37 -3.71 -9.04
C LEU A 183 0.12 -2.26 -9.05
N LEU A 184 0.71 -1.81 -7.94
CA LEU A 184 1.24 -0.44 -7.80
C LEU A 184 2.36 -0.15 -8.82
N ASP A 185 3.29 -1.07 -9.01
CA ASP A 185 4.38 -0.99 -9.97
C ASP A 185 3.86 -0.98 -11.41
N GLN A 186 2.88 -1.85 -11.72
CA GLN A 186 2.26 -1.91 -13.04
C GLN A 186 1.57 -0.60 -13.37
N TYR A 187 0.75 -0.06 -12.47
CA TYR A 187 0.12 1.25 -12.67
C TYR A 187 1.15 2.36 -12.82
N TYR A 188 2.12 2.46 -11.91
CA TYR A 188 3.13 3.52 -11.98
C TYR A 188 3.91 3.49 -13.30
N ALA A 189 4.22 2.29 -13.79
CA ALA A 189 4.88 2.10 -15.08
C ALA A 189 3.98 2.52 -16.25
N ARG A 190 2.66 2.28 -16.17
CA ARG A 190 1.67 2.57 -17.21
C ARG A 190 1.14 4.01 -17.18
N ALA A 191 1.19 4.67 -16.03
CA ALA A 191 0.65 5.99 -15.82
C ALA A 191 1.28 7.01 -16.78
N PRO A 192 0.50 8.00 -17.27
CA PRO A 192 0.97 9.01 -18.21
C PRO A 192 2.09 9.86 -17.60
N LYS A 193 2.98 10.41 -18.44
CA LYS A 193 4.10 11.24 -17.97
C LYS A 193 3.62 12.53 -17.33
N GLU A 194 2.50 13.05 -17.82
CA GLU A 194 1.80 14.24 -17.35
C GLU A 194 1.32 14.06 -15.89
N ALA A 195 0.95 12.82 -15.52
CA ALA A 195 0.64 12.45 -14.14
C ALA A 195 1.89 12.08 -13.32
N GLY A 196 3.09 12.13 -13.90
CA GLY A 196 4.35 11.73 -13.27
C GLY A 196 4.68 10.23 -13.38
N GLY A 197 3.98 9.49 -14.23
CA GLY A 197 4.27 8.07 -14.50
C GLY A 197 5.40 7.86 -15.51
N LEU A 198 5.54 6.63 -15.99
CA LEU A 198 6.59 6.26 -16.96
C LEU A 198 6.08 6.03 -18.39
N ALA A 199 4.76 6.00 -18.61
CA ALA A 199 4.11 5.76 -19.90
C ALA A 199 4.63 4.52 -20.67
N ARG A 200 5.00 3.45 -19.98
CA ARG A 200 5.46 2.18 -20.59
C ARG A 200 4.25 1.42 -21.13
N LYS A 201 4.31 0.93 -22.38
CA LYS A 201 3.16 0.27 -23.03
C LYS A 201 2.68 -1.01 -22.32
N THR A 202 3.59 -1.82 -21.78
CA THR A 202 3.25 -3.09 -21.11
C THR A 202 3.47 -3.05 -19.59
N GLY A 203 3.84 -1.88 -19.06
CA GLY A 203 4.13 -1.68 -17.65
C GLY A 203 5.43 -2.36 -17.22
N ILE A 204 5.37 -3.22 -16.21
CA ILE A 204 6.50 -4.03 -15.72
C ILE A 204 6.54 -5.43 -16.33
N ILE A 205 5.49 -5.83 -17.04
CA ILE A 205 5.38 -7.15 -17.65
C ILE A 205 6.03 -7.12 -19.03
N SER A 206 6.90 -8.11 -19.30
CA SER A 206 7.47 -8.35 -20.63
C SER A 206 6.72 -9.52 -21.29
N PRO A 207 5.88 -9.28 -22.31
CA PRO A 207 5.13 -10.36 -22.97
C PRO A 207 6.00 -11.35 -23.76
N ARG A 208 7.26 -10.98 -24.04
CA ARG A 208 8.24 -11.79 -24.78
C ARG A 208 9.52 -11.91 -23.97
N CYS A 209 9.39 -12.47 -22.77
CA CYS A 209 10.53 -12.68 -21.87
C CYS A 209 11.44 -13.80 -22.40
N ASP A 210 12.72 -13.51 -22.62
CA ASP A 210 13.74 -14.54 -22.86
C ASP A 210 14.29 -15.01 -21.51
N ALA A 211 13.76 -16.15 -21.05
CA ALA A 211 14.18 -16.75 -19.78
C ALA A 211 15.66 -17.17 -19.79
N VAL A 212 16.20 -17.60 -20.94
CA VAL A 212 17.59 -18.04 -21.04
C VAL A 212 18.54 -16.86 -20.86
N ALA A 213 18.25 -15.74 -21.53
CA ALA A 213 19.03 -14.51 -21.38
C ALA A 213 18.99 -14.00 -19.93
N LEU A 214 17.82 -14.04 -19.28
CA LEU A 214 17.66 -13.62 -17.88
C LEU A 214 18.47 -14.51 -16.92
N CYS A 215 18.42 -15.83 -17.09
CA CYS A 215 19.20 -16.76 -16.29
C CYS A 215 20.71 -16.55 -16.47
N LYS A 216 21.18 -16.33 -17.71
CA LYS A 216 22.59 -16.01 -17.99
C LYS A 216 23.01 -14.71 -17.30
N GLN A 217 22.17 -13.68 -17.35
CA GLN A 217 22.44 -12.40 -16.67
C GLN A 217 22.51 -12.57 -15.15
N ALA A 218 21.57 -13.32 -14.57
CA ALA A 218 21.55 -13.61 -13.14
C ALA A 218 22.78 -14.40 -12.69
N ALA A 219 23.17 -15.43 -13.44
CA ALA A 219 24.38 -16.22 -13.16
C ALA A 219 25.65 -15.37 -13.24
N ALA A 220 25.75 -14.51 -14.25
CA ALA A 220 26.88 -13.58 -14.39
C ALA A 220 26.95 -12.57 -13.24
N TYR A 221 25.80 -12.12 -12.72
CA TYR A 221 25.76 -11.25 -11.55
C TYR A 221 26.18 -11.99 -10.27
N ALA A 222 25.62 -13.19 -10.04
CA ALA A 222 25.98 -14.04 -8.90
C ALA A 222 27.48 -14.36 -8.87
N SER A 223 28.06 -14.72 -10.02
CA SER A 223 29.49 -14.99 -10.17
C SER A 223 30.40 -13.80 -9.84
N ARG A 224 29.88 -12.55 -9.80
CA ARG A 224 30.67 -11.36 -9.43
C ARG A 224 30.64 -11.07 -7.94
N ILE A 225 29.63 -11.57 -7.22
CA ILE A 225 29.44 -11.32 -5.78
C ILE A 225 29.84 -12.52 -4.92
N CYS A 226 29.98 -13.70 -5.53
CA CYS A 226 30.65 -14.87 -4.96
C CYS A 226 32.17 -14.73 -5.13
#